data_AF-A0A2W4PLQ1-F1
#
_entry.id   AF-A0A2W4PLQ1-F1
#
_cell.length_a   1.000
_cell.length_b   1.000
_cell.length_c   1.000
_cell.angle_alpha   90.00
_cell.angle_beta   90.00
_cell.angle_gamma   90.00
#
_symmetry.space_group_name_H-M   'P 1'
#
loop_
_entity.id
_entity.type
_entity.pdbx_description
1 polymer ?
#
loop_
_entity_poly.entity_id
_entity_poly.type
_entity_poly.pdbx_seq_one_letter_code
_entity_poly.pdbx_strand_id
1 'polypeptide(L)' 'ATVERHGKGEKKVIMKFRRRKHYKRQGNHRQPYTLVKITAIA' A
#
# COMPACT_ATOMS: atom_id res chain seq x y z
N ALA A 1 -18.98 -4.99 -13.65
CA ALA A 1 -17.57 -4.57 -13.56
C ALA A 1 -16.70 -5.82 -13.47
N THR A 2 -15.59 -5.88 -14.21
CA THR A 2 -14.76 -7.09 -14.33
C THR A 2 -13.40 -6.86 -13.70
N VAL A 3 -12.91 -7.83 -12.94
CA VAL A 3 -11.56 -7.78 -12.34
C VAL A 3 -10.54 -8.06 -13.43
N GLU A 4 -9.68 -7.09 -13.72
CA GLU A 4 -8.64 -7.26 -14.73
C GLU A 4 -7.34 -7.82 -14.13
N ARG A 5 -6.95 -7.34 -12.95
CA ARG A 5 -5.69 -7.74 -12.32
C ARG A 5 -5.63 -7.47 -10.83
N HIS A 6 -4.88 -8.31 -10.11
CA HIS A 6 -4.39 -8.02 -8.77
C HIS A 6 -2.93 -7.56 -8.81
N GLY A 7 -2.61 -6.56 -7.98
CA GLY A 7 -1.27 -5.99 -7.91
C GLY A 7 -0.90 -5.57 -6.51
N LYS A 8 0.35 -5.17 -6.35
CA LYS A 8 0.85 -4.49 -5.16
C LYS A 8 1.29 -3.10 -5.57
N GLY A 9 0.86 -2.10 -4.83
CA GLY A 9 1.24 -0.71 -5.06
C GLY A 9 2.70 -0.45 -4.73
N GLU A 10 3.04 0.83 -4.74
CA GLU A 10 4.38 1.30 -4.45
C GLU A 10 4.82 0.93 -3.03
N LYS A 11 6.13 0.72 -2.87
CA LYS A 11 6.72 0.40 -1.58
C LYS A 11 6.76 1.67 -0.73
N LYS A 12 5.96 1.70 0.32
CA LYS A 12 6.00 2.78 1.30
C LYS A 12 6.97 2.43 2.42
N VAL A 13 7.97 3.27 2.60
CA VAL A 13 8.97 3.15 3.68
C VAL A 13 8.50 3.99 4.86
N ILE A 14 8.44 3.39 6.05
CA ILE A 14 8.03 4.04 7.29
C ILE A 14 9.18 3.98 8.29
N MET A 15 9.54 5.12 8.85
CA MET A 15 10.50 5.24 9.94
C MET A 15 9.82 5.88 11.15
N LYS A 16 9.72 5.14 12.26
CA LYS A 16 9.29 5.69 13.55
C LYS A 16 10.53 5.98 14.38
N PHE A 17 10.65 7.20 14.86
CA PHE A 17 11.76 7.62 15.71
C PHE A 17 11.24 8.35 16.94
N ARG A 18 11.86 8.10 18.10
CA ARG A 18 11.64 8.89 19.31
C ARG A 18 12.99 9.37 19.85
N ARG A 19 13.14 10.69 19.97
CA ARG A 19 14.37 11.33 20.44
C ARG A 19 14.70 10.90 21.88
N ARG A 20 15.98 10.61 22.16
CA ARG A 20 16.52 10.20 23.49
C ARG A 20 15.95 8.91 24.09
N LYS A 21 15.14 8.16 23.33
CA LYS A 21 14.57 6.88 23.78
C LYS A 21 15.25 5.67 23.15
N HIS A 22 16.37 5.86 22.44
CA HIS A 22 17.04 4.84 21.63
C HIS A 22 16.06 4.03 20.76
N TYR A 23 14.96 4.67 20.34
CA TYR A 23 13.87 4.02 19.64
C TYR A 23 13.85 4.47 18.19
N LYS A 24 14.20 3.54 17.32
CA LYS A 24 14.07 3.65 15.87
C LYS A 24 13.46 2.35 15.36
N ARG A 25 12.32 2.42 14.71
CA ARG A 25 11.68 1.27 14.05
C ARG A 25 11.51 1.56 12.57
N GLN A 26 11.99 0.64 11.75
CA GLN A 26 11.84 0.69 10.30
C GLN A 26 10.79 -0.34 9.89
N GLY A 27 9.87 0.07 9.04
CA GLY A 27 8.86 -0.78 8.45
C GLY A 27 8.73 -0.48 6.97
N ASN A 28 8.42 -1.48 6.18
CA ASN A 28 8.02 -1.29 4.80
C ASN A 28 6.75 -2.08 4.55
N HIS A 29 5.91 -1.54 3.67
CA HIS A 29 4.75 -2.28 3.18
C HIS A 29 4.42 -1.86 1.76
N ARG A 30 3.73 -2.74 1.05
CA ARG A 30 3.11 -2.46 -0.24
C ARG A 30 1.64 -2.78 -0.10
N GLN A 31 0.78 -1.84 -0.46
CA GLN A 31 -0.67 -2.04 -0.38
C GLN A 31 -1.13 -2.91 -1.55
N PRO A 32 -1.78 -4.06 -1.34
CA PRO A 32 -2.45 -4.77 -2.43
C PRO A 32 -3.58 -3.92 -3.04
N TYR A 33 -3.79 -4.07 -4.34
CA TYR A 33 -4.91 -3.45 -5.03
C TYR A 33 -5.46 -4.39 -6.11
N THR A 34 -6.69 -4.11 -6.50
CA THR A 34 -7.38 -4.81 -7.58
C THR A 34 -7.78 -3.78 -8.62
N LEU A 35 -7.36 -3.99 -9.86
CA LEU A 35 -7.79 -3.18 -10.99
C LEU A 35 -9.10 -3.76 -11.51
N VAL A 36 -10.11 -2.89 -11.62
CA VAL A 36 -11.45 -3.26 -12.07
C VAL A 36 -11.86 -2.35 -13.22
N LYS A 37 -12.34 -2.96 -14.30
CA LYS A 37 -12.94 -2.25 -15.43
C LYS A 37 -14.45 -2.15 -15.26
N ILE A 38 -14.98 -0.93 -15.33
CA ILE A 38 -16.42 -0.67 -15.30
C ILE A 38 -16.95 -0.76 -16.74
N THR A 39 -17.89 -1.67 -16.96
CA THR A 39 -18.40 -2.02 -18.30
C THR A 39 -19.73 -1.35 -18.63
N ALA A 40 -20.51 -0.97 -17.62
CA ALA A 40 -21.75 -0.22 -17.76
C ALA A 40 -21.96 0.59 -16.49
N ILE A 41 -22.61 1.74 -16.64
CA ILE A 41 -23.11 2.57 -15.56
C ILE A 41 -24.59 2.78 -15.90
N ALA A 42 -25.48 2.40 -14.98
CA ALA A 42 -26.92 2.58 -15.12
C ALA A 42 -27.35 3.94 -14.56
#